data_AF-A0A5M8RIS4-F1
#
_entry.id   AF-A0A5M8RIS4-F1
#
_cell.length_a   1.000
_cell.length_b   1.000
_cell.length_c   1.000
_cell.angle_alpha   90.00
_cell.angle_beta   90.00
_cell.angle_gamma   90.00
#
_symmetry.space_group_name_H-M   'P 1'
#
loop_
_entity.id
_entity.type
_entity.pdbx_description
1 polymer ?
#
loop_
_entity_poly.entity_id
_entity_poly.type
_entity_poly.pdbx_seq_one_letter_code
_entity_poly.pdbx_strand_id
1 'polypeptide(L)'
;MIHDESFCRSKLEEYQSKHPQFCSHYLFKSFIRKPKNKEILIQTILHPSAENKKALDQAFKKHHFYIKFLSYLSKTLYFNAVRFDQKRRKKHNRDLLILDAPVKSDENAQPLIEQLHDNEQDVESSLFSRSSTIDEHLSSESLLRGFNTLTPTQKEILTLYYLHSYTDSEIAKLQNKSQQSVFKTRKRALTKLRKQIKGVK
;
A
#
# COMPACT_ATOMS: atom_id res chain seq x y z
N MET A 1 -34.20 11.02 -52.48
CA MET A 1 -33.20 11.55 -53.42
C MET A 1 -31.97 10.67 -53.33
N ILE A 2 -31.75 9.85 -54.36
CA ILE A 2 -30.59 8.96 -54.45
C ILE A 2 -29.41 9.86 -54.78
N HIS A 3 -28.64 10.27 -53.76
CA HIS A 3 -27.33 10.84 -54.02
C HIS A 3 -26.45 9.71 -54.56
N ASP A 4 -26.14 9.80 -55.84
CA ASP A 4 -25.27 8.90 -56.59
C ASP A 4 -24.03 8.55 -55.76
N GLU A 5 -23.89 7.28 -55.34
CA GLU A 5 -22.76 6.82 -54.51
C GLU A 5 -21.41 7.17 -55.15
N SER A 6 -21.38 7.24 -56.49
CA SER A 6 -20.25 7.65 -57.30
C SER A 6 -19.83 9.11 -57.01
N PHE A 7 -20.80 10.02 -56.94
CA PHE A 7 -20.55 11.45 -56.67
C PHE A 7 -20.03 11.70 -55.26
N CYS A 8 -20.61 11.01 -54.27
CA CYS A 8 -20.17 11.08 -52.87
C CYS A 8 -18.74 10.55 -52.67
N ARG A 9 -18.36 9.49 -53.40
CA ARG A 9 -16.98 8.95 -53.39
C ARG A 9 -16.00 9.94 -54.02
N SER A 10 -16.33 10.48 -55.18
CA SER A 10 -15.48 11.46 -55.89
C SER A 10 -15.20 12.70 -55.05
N LYS A 11 -16.22 13.24 -54.35
CA LYS A 11 -16.05 14.39 -53.45
C LYS A 11 -15.21 14.09 -52.21
N LEU A 12 -15.26 12.87 -51.69
CA LEU A 12 -14.43 12.44 -50.58
C LEU A 12 -12.96 12.30 -51.01
N GLU A 13 -12.69 11.77 -52.18
CA GLU A 13 -11.35 11.66 -52.76
C GLU A 13 -10.74 13.03 -53.07
N GLU A 14 -11.54 13.97 -53.56
CA GLU A 14 -11.14 15.37 -53.75
C GLU A 14 -10.73 16.02 -52.41
N TYR A 15 -11.50 15.79 -51.35
CA TYR A 15 -11.19 16.29 -50.00
C TYR A 15 -9.90 15.66 -49.43
N GLN A 16 -9.71 14.36 -49.63
CA GLN A 16 -8.50 13.65 -49.19
C GLN A 16 -7.25 14.15 -49.92
N SER A 17 -7.37 14.44 -51.22
CA SER A 17 -6.29 14.98 -52.04
C SER A 17 -5.89 16.39 -51.63
N LYS A 18 -6.84 17.22 -51.18
CA LYS A 18 -6.58 18.57 -50.66
C LYS A 18 -5.95 18.58 -49.26
N HIS A 19 -6.12 17.51 -48.47
CA HIS A 19 -5.64 17.43 -47.09
C HIS A 19 -4.87 16.12 -46.78
N PRO A 20 -3.75 15.84 -47.47
CA PRO A 20 -3.07 14.55 -47.38
C PRO A 20 -2.50 14.27 -45.98
N GLN A 21 -1.95 15.28 -45.30
CA GLN A 21 -1.34 15.14 -43.97
C GLN A 21 -2.35 14.77 -42.87
N PHE A 22 -3.57 15.29 -42.97
CA PHE A 22 -4.65 14.96 -42.04
C PHE A 22 -5.20 13.55 -42.31
N CYS A 23 -5.32 13.18 -43.59
CA CYS A 23 -5.84 11.89 -44.00
C CYS A 23 -4.87 10.73 -43.72
N SER A 24 -3.57 10.99 -43.66
CA SER A 24 -2.57 9.98 -43.28
C SER A 24 -2.65 9.56 -41.82
N HIS A 25 -3.24 10.40 -40.95
CA HIS A 25 -3.29 10.15 -39.51
C HIS A 25 -4.18 8.94 -39.16
N TYR A 26 -3.70 8.06 -38.27
CA TYR A 26 -4.41 6.84 -37.87
C TYR A 26 -5.84 7.11 -37.36
N LEU A 27 -6.03 8.17 -36.56
CA LEU A 27 -7.36 8.56 -36.06
C LEU A 27 -8.35 8.88 -37.17
N PHE A 28 -7.89 9.50 -38.26
CA PHE A 28 -8.76 9.80 -39.39
C PHE A 28 -9.13 8.52 -40.15
N LYS A 29 -8.14 7.65 -40.41
CA LYS A 29 -8.38 6.33 -41.03
C LYS A 29 -9.37 5.49 -40.21
N SER A 30 -9.20 5.44 -38.89
CA SER A 30 -10.11 4.71 -37.99
C SER A 30 -11.50 5.34 -37.93
N PHE A 31 -11.59 6.66 -38.08
CA PHE A 31 -12.85 7.40 -38.09
C PHE A 31 -13.68 7.08 -39.34
N ILE A 32 -13.06 7.17 -40.53
CA ILE A 32 -13.74 6.94 -41.83
C ILE A 32 -14.08 5.46 -42.08
N ARG A 33 -13.39 4.53 -41.42
CA ARG A 33 -13.74 3.10 -41.49
C ARG A 33 -15.15 2.81 -40.94
N LYS A 34 -15.70 3.68 -40.08
CA LYS A 34 -17.08 3.52 -39.59
C LYS A 34 -18.08 4.15 -40.58
N PRO A 35 -19.07 3.40 -41.09
CA PRO A 35 -19.98 3.89 -42.13
C PRO A 35 -20.74 5.15 -41.70
N LYS A 36 -21.25 5.19 -40.47
CA LYS A 36 -21.94 6.37 -39.91
C LYS A 36 -21.07 7.62 -39.86
N ASN A 37 -19.79 7.48 -39.51
CA ASN A 37 -18.87 8.62 -39.42
C ASN A 37 -18.48 9.13 -40.82
N LYS A 38 -18.33 8.20 -41.78
CA LYS A 38 -18.09 8.52 -43.19
C LYS A 38 -19.27 9.30 -43.78
N GLU A 39 -20.50 8.88 -43.47
CA GLU A 39 -21.72 9.56 -43.90
C GLU A 39 -21.80 10.99 -43.35
N ILE A 40 -21.53 11.21 -42.06
CA ILE A 40 -21.51 12.55 -41.46
C ILE A 40 -20.46 13.46 -42.13
N LEU A 41 -19.29 12.90 -42.48
CA LEU A 41 -18.27 13.66 -43.22
C LEU A 41 -18.78 14.04 -44.62
N ILE A 42 -19.35 13.08 -45.36
CA ILE A 42 -19.89 13.32 -46.71
C ILE A 42 -20.99 14.38 -46.65
N GLN A 43 -21.92 14.29 -45.69
CA GLN A 43 -22.98 15.29 -45.50
C GLN A 43 -22.42 16.69 -45.20
N THR A 44 -21.31 16.77 -44.46
CA THR A 44 -20.66 18.05 -44.16
C THR A 44 -19.92 18.63 -45.36
N ILE A 45 -19.32 17.78 -46.21
CA ILE A 45 -18.67 18.20 -47.46
C ILE A 45 -19.72 18.68 -48.47
N LEU A 46 -20.83 17.95 -48.61
CA LEU A 46 -21.90 18.30 -49.54
C LEU A 46 -22.66 19.53 -49.09
N HIS A 47 -22.99 19.63 -47.79
CA HIS A 47 -23.83 20.69 -47.23
C HIS A 47 -23.14 21.29 -46.00
N PRO A 48 -22.22 22.25 -46.18
CA PRO A 48 -21.47 22.86 -45.08
C PRO A 48 -22.34 23.84 -44.27
N SER A 49 -23.21 23.29 -43.42
CA SER A 49 -23.99 24.01 -42.40
C SER A 49 -23.25 24.03 -41.05
N ALA A 50 -23.56 25.03 -40.22
CA ALA A 50 -23.07 25.09 -38.84
C ALA A 50 -23.47 23.85 -38.02
N GLU A 51 -24.66 23.30 -38.27
CA GLU A 51 -25.16 22.09 -37.62
C GLU A 51 -24.36 20.85 -38.03
N ASN A 52 -24.10 20.69 -39.33
CA ASN A 52 -23.32 19.56 -39.86
C ASN A 52 -21.87 19.60 -39.36
N LYS A 53 -21.26 20.79 -39.32
CA LYS A 53 -19.92 20.96 -38.73
C LYS A 53 -19.89 20.57 -37.25
N LYS A 54 -20.91 20.95 -36.47
CA LYS A 54 -21.02 20.59 -35.05
C LYS A 54 -21.22 19.08 -34.88
N ALA A 55 -22.05 18.45 -35.71
CA ALA A 55 -22.27 17.01 -35.70
C ALA A 55 -20.99 16.23 -36.03
N LEU A 56 -20.22 16.67 -37.03
CA LEU A 56 -18.93 16.08 -37.38
C LEU A 56 -17.92 16.20 -36.24
N ASP A 57 -17.78 17.37 -35.63
CA ASP A 57 -16.88 17.59 -34.49
C ASP A 57 -17.24 16.71 -33.28
N GLN A 58 -18.53 16.60 -32.95
CA GLN A 58 -19.01 15.73 -31.89
C GLN A 58 -18.74 14.24 -32.18
N ALA A 59 -19.00 13.80 -33.40
CA ALA A 59 -18.72 12.43 -33.82
C ALA A 59 -17.22 12.12 -33.73
N PHE A 60 -16.36 13.05 -34.17
CA PHE A 60 -14.92 12.91 -34.12
C PHE A 60 -14.40 12.86 -32.68
N LYS A 61 -14.85 13.78 -31.81
CA LYS A 61 -14.54 13.79 -30.38
C LYS A 61 -14.94 12.47 -29.70
N LYS A 62 -16.14 11.96 -29.96
CA LYS A 62 -16.62 10.68 -29.42
C LYS A 62 -15.75 9.50 -29.88
N HIS A 63 -15.35 9.49 -31.16
CA HIS A 63 -14.50 8.44 -31.70
C HIS A 63 -13.09 8.46 -31.09
N HIS A 64 -12.48 9.63 -31.03
CA HIS A 64 -11.16 9.82 -30.43
C HIS A 64 -11.15 9.48 -28.95
N PHE A 65 -12.18 9.90 -28.21
CA PHE A 65 -12.37 9.52 -26.81
C PHE A 65 -12.44 8.00 -26.67
N TYR A 66 -13.24 7.30 -27.48
CA TYR A 66 -13.38 5.86 -27.39
C TYR A 66 -12.05 5.12 -27.60
N ILE A 67 -11.23 5.56 -28.56
CA ILE A 67 -9.90 4.98 -28.80
C ILE A 67 -8.99 5.16 -27.58
N LYS A 68 -8.92 6.39 -27.04
CA LYS A 68 -8.10 6.67 -25.86
C LYS A 68 -8.60 5.92 -24.63
N PHE A 69 -9.92 5.91 -24.43
CA PHE A 69 -10.57 5.21 -23.32
C PHE A 69 -10.29 3.71 -23.37
N LEU A 70 -10.45 3.07 -24.53
CA LEU A 70 -10.20 1.64 -24.68
C LEU A 70 -8.73 1.29 -24.45
N SER A 71 -7.80 2.10 -24.98
CA SER A 71 -6.36 1.94 -24.76
C SER A 71 -6.00 2.05 -23.26
N TYR A 72 -6.55 3.09 -22.61
CA TYR A 72 -6.37 3.29 -21.17
C TYR A 72 -6.93 2.12 -20.35
N LEU A 73 -8.15 1.68 -20.65
CA LEU A 73 -8.80 0.58 -19.96
C LEU A 73 -8.02 -0.73 -20.13
N SER A 74 -7.55 -1.02 -21.35
CA SER A 74 -6.75 -2.22 -21.65
C SER A 74 -5.44 -2.23 -20.87
N LYS A 75 -4.72 -1.10 -20.84
CA LYS A 75 -3.50 -0.95 -20.05
C LYS A 75 -3.77 -1.10 -18.55
N THR A 76 -4.85 -0.48 -18.08
CA THR A 76 -5.25 -0.54 -16.68
C THR A 76 -5.54 -1.98 -16.26
N LEU A 77 -6.31 -2.72 -17.06
CA LEU A 77 -6.63 -4.12 -16.79
C LEU A 77 -5.37 -4.98 -16.76
N TYR A 78 -4.48 -4.82 -17.75
CA TYR A 78 -3.21 -5.53 -17.82
C TYR A 78 -2.35 -5.31 -16.58
N PHE A 79 -2.08 -4.05 -16.22
CA PHE A 79 -1.22 -3.74 -15.08
C PHE A 79 -1.85 -4.15 -13.74
N ASN A 80 -3.18 -4.09 -13.61
CA ASN A 80 -3.86 -4.58 -12.41
C ASN A 80 -3.74 -6.11 -12.28
N ALA A 81 -3.91 -6.85 -13.38
CA ALA A 81 -3.73 -8.30 -13.37
C ALA A 81 -2.30 -8.70 -12.97
N VAL A 82 -1.29 -8.02 -13.55
CA VAL A 82 0.13 -8.24 -13.20
C VAL A 82 0.38 -7.95 -11.71
N ARG A 83 -0.09 -6.81 -11.20
CA ARG A 83 0.08 -6.44 -9.78
C ARG A 83 -0.62 -7.40 -8.84
N PHE A 84 -1.81 -7.89 -9.22
CA PHE A 84 -2.53 -8.89 -8.44
C PHE A 84 -1.73 -10.18 -8.32
N ASP A 85 -1.21 -10.70 -9.43
CA ASP A 85 -0.40 -11.93 -9.41
C ASP A 85 0.90 -11.75 -8.61
N GLN A 86 1.59 -10.62 -8.78
CA GLN A 86 2.77 -10.27 -7.97
C GLN A 86 2.46 -10.23 -6.47
N LYS A 87 1.36 -9.59 -6.07
CA LYS A 87 0.92 -9.52 -4.67
C LYS A 87 0.62 -10.92 -4.13
N ARG A 88 -0.05 -11.75 -4.92
CA ARG A 88 -0.39 -13.14 -4.56
C ARG A 88 0.87 -13.99 -4.37
N ARG A 89 1.83 -13.93 -5.31
CA ARG A 89 3.11 -14.64 -5.20
C ARG A 89 3.91 -14.17 -3.98
N LYS A 90 3.99 -12.86 -3.75
CA LYS A 90 4.68 -12.31 -2.57
C LYS A 90 4.04 -12.79 -1.27
N LYS A 91 2.71 -12.82 -1.20
CA LYS A 91 1.99 -13.35 -0.03
C LYS A 91 2.29 -14.84 0.15
N HIS A 92 2.17 -15.64 -0.91
CA HIS A 92 2.44 -17.08 -0.86
C HIS A 92 3.88 -17.40 -0.42
N ASN A 93 4.87 -16.64 -0.91
CA ASN A 93 6.27 -16.85 -0.53
C ASN A 93 6.60 -16.41 0.90
N ARG A 94 5.85 -15.45 1.45
CA ARG A 94 6.04 -15.01 2.84
C ARG A 94 5.27 -15.88 3.82
N ASP A 95 4.04 -16.22 3.47
CA ASP A 95 3.09 -16.96 4.27
C ASP A 95 3.06 -18.40 3.75
N LEU A 96 4.22 -19.05 3.72
CA LEU A 96 4.36 -20.44 3.27
C LEU A 96 3.54 -21.35 4.19
N LEU A 97 2.62 -22.13 3.60
CA LEU A 97 1.81 -23.13 4.32
C LEU A 97 2.63 -24.41 4.58
N ILE A 98 3.79 -24.25 5.21
CA ILE A 98 4.77 -25.31 5.47
C ILE A 98 4.82 -25.73 6.94
N LEU A 99 3.92 -25.21 7.77
CA LEU A 99 3.88 -25.57 9.20
C LEU A 99 3.64 -27.07 9.40
N ASP A 100 2.83 -27.68 8.53
CA ASP A 100 2.57 -29.13 8.52
C ASP A 100 3.60 -29.92 7.69
N ALA A 101 4.55 -29.25 7.05
CA ALA A 101 5.54 -29.91 6.19
C ALA A 101 6.70 -30.46 7.04
N PRO A 102 7.22 -31.65 6.70
CA PRO A 102 8.38 -32.22 7.37
C PRO A 102 9.62 -31.36 7.08
N VAL A 103 10.43 -31.11 8.11
CA VAL A 103 11.59 -30.20 8.04
C VAL A 103 12.76 -30.81 7.23
N LYS A 104 12.71 -32.13 6.97
CA LYS A 104 13.66 -32.86 6.12
C LYS A 104 12.92 -33.91 5.28
N SER A 105 13.51 -34.33 4.16
CA SER A 105 13.03 -35.45 3.32
C SER A 105 13.19 -36.84 3.97
N ASP A 106 13.29 -36.88 5.30
CA ASP A 106 13.48 -38.10 6.07
C ASP A 106 12.10 -38.61 6.50
N GLU A 107 11.84 -39.90 6.35
CA GLU A 107 10.49 -40.49 6.54
C GLU A 107 9.95 -40.34 7.99
N ASN A 108 10.81 -39.97 8.94
CA ASN A 108 10.47 -39.73 10.34
C ASN A 108 10.58 -38.26 10.78
N ALA A 109 10.71 -37.31 9.85
CA ALA A 109 10.85 -35.90 10.19
C ALA A 109 9.52 -35.29 10.68
N GLN A 110 9.55 -34.73 11.89
CA GLN A 110 8.40 -34.05 12.49
C GLN A 110 8.04 -32.76 11.73
N PRO A 111 6.74 -32.36 11.73
CA PRO A 111 6.30 -31.13 11.09
C PRO A 111 6.89 -29.90 11.79
N LEU A 112 7.09 -28.81 11.02
CA LEU A 112 7.69 -27.56 11.52
C LEU A 112 6.96 -26.98 12.74
N ILE A 113 5.64 -27.20 12.83
CA ILE A 113 4.81 -26.74 13.96
C ILE A 113 5.26 -27.33 15.31
N GLU A 114 5.71 -28.58 15.34
CA GLU A 114 6.14 -29.27 16.57
C GLU A 114 7.55 -28.80 17.02
N GLN A 115 8.29 -28.10 16.16
CA GLN A 115 9.57 -27.48 16.50
C GLN A 115 9.43 -26.06 17.04
N LEU A 116 8.24 -25.46 16.95
CA LEU A 116 7.93 -24.21 17.64
C LEU A 116 7.81 -24.53 19.13
N HIS A 117 8.96 -24.70 19.79
CA HIS A 117 9.02 -24.84 21.23
C HIS A 117 8.49 -23.56 21.85
N ASP A 118 7.33 -23.67 22.46
CA ASP A 118 6.86 -22.66 23.38
C ASP A 118 7.69 -22.81 24.65
N ASN A 119 8.65 -21.91 24.87
CA ASN A 119 9.26 -21.74 26.19
C ASN A 119 8.26 -21.04 27.14
N GLU A 120 6.96 -21.26 26.97
CA GLU A 120 5.86 -20.68 27.74
C GLU A 120 5.62 -21.36 29.09
N GLN A 121 6.45 -22.34 29.48
CA GLN A 121 6.40 -22.85 30.85
C GLN A 121 6.79 -21.80 31.92
N ASP A 122 7.25 -20.60 31.55
CA ASP A 122 7.56 -19.54 32.52
C ASP A 122 6.89 -18.17 32.29
N VAL A 123 6.20 -17.94 31.16
CA VAL A 123 5.64 -16.61 30.87
C VAL A 123 4.34 -16.37 31.64
N GLU A 124 3.49 -17.39 31.73
CA GLU A 124 2.23 -17.28 32.47
C GLU A 124 2.47 -17.21 33.99
N SER A 125 3.43 -17.99 34.51
CA SER A 125 3.82 -17.95 35.92
C SER A 125 4.46 -16.61 36.33
N SER A 126 5.25 -15.98 35.46
CA SER A 126 5.90 -14.68 35.75
C SER A 126 4.92 -13.50 35.76
N LEU A 127 3.84 -13.57 34.97
CA LEU A 127 2.85 -12.49 34.85
C LEU A 127 1.91 -12.40 36.08
N PHE A 128 1.71 -13.50 36.81
CA PHE A 128 0.82 -13.54 37.98
C PHE A 128 1.51 -13.21 39.31
N SER A 129 2.83 -13.03 39.34
CA SER A 129 3.52 -12.55 40.55
C SER A 129 3.30 -11.05 40.73
N ARG A 130 2.13 -10.70 41.28
CA ARG A 130 1.64 -9.34 41.58
C ARG A 130 2.54 -8.52 42.53
N SER A 131 3.65 -9.08 43.01
CA SER A 131 4.65 -8.40 43.85
C SER A 131 6.02 -8.28 43.20
N SER A 132 6.22 -8.75 41.96
CA SER A 132 7.56 -8.70 41.37
C SER A 132 7.99 -7.27 41.11
N THR A 133 9.20 -6.93 41.57
CA THR A 133 9.86 -5.67 41.23
C THR A 133 10.76 -5.89 40.02
N ILE A 134 11.04 -4.82 39.25
CA ILE A 134 11.80 -4.95 37.99
C ILE A 134 13.13 -5.68 38.18
N ASP A 135 13.80 -5.50 39.33
CA ASP A 135 15.06 -6.13 39.68
C ASP A 135 15.04 -7.66 39.67
N GLU A 136 13.90 -8.29 39.94
CA GLU A 136 13.76 -9.75 39.85
C GLU A 136 13.86 -10.27 38.40
N HIS A 137 13.62 -9.39 37.42
CA HIS A 137 13.64 -9.69 35.99
C HIS A 137 14.92 -9.22 35.28
N LEU A 138 15.89 -8.64 36.01
CA LEU A 138 17.11 -8.10 35.42
C LEU A 138 18.26 -9.14 35.45
N SER A 139 18.54 -9.79 34.32
CA SER A 139 19.65 -10.76 34.22
C SER A 139 21.05 -10.11 34.06
N SER A 140 21.12 -8.81 33.77
CA SER A 140 22.38 -8.11 33.49
C SER A 140 22.94 -7.45 34.76
N GLU A 141 24.15 -7.84 35.16
CA GLU A 141 24.80 -7.30 36.37
C GLU A 141 25.01 -5.78 36.31
N SER A 142 25.39 -5.25 35.14
CA SER A 142 25.57 -3.80 34.95
C SER A 142 24.25 -3.04 35.05
N LEU A 143 23.16 -3.64 34.58
CA LEU A 143 21.82 -3.09 34.69
C LEU A 143 21.29 -3.13 36.12
N LEU A 144 21.52 -4.23 36.85
CA LEU A 144 21.20 -4.37 38.28
C LEU A 144 21.95 -3.32 39.12
N ARG A 145 23.27 -3.16 38.91
CA ARG A 145 24.07 -2.11 39.58
C ARG A 145 23.49 -0.73 39.29
N GLY A 146 23.14 -0.45 38.03
CA GLY A 146 22.52 0.82 37.67
C GLY A 146 21.16 1.03 38.31
N PHE A 147 20.32 -0.01 38.35
CA PHE A 147 18.99 0.02 38.97
C PHE A 147 19.09 0.31 40.47
N ASN A 148 20.08 -0.25 41.16
CA ASN A 148 20.32 0.01 42.58
C ASN A 148 20.68 1.47 42.91
N THR A 149 21.18 2.25 41.94
CA THR A 149 21.45 3.69 42.10
C THR A 149 20.23 4.61 41.91
N LEU A 150 19.09 4.04 41.51
CA LEU A 150 17.84 4.79 41.32
C LEU A 150 17.18 5.10 42.66
N THR A 151 16.54 6.27 42.75
CA THR A 151 15.74 6.62 43.93
C THR A 151 14.47 5.75 44.00
N PRO A 152 13.84 5.59 45.17
CA PRO A 152 12.60 4.82 45.31
C PRO A 152 11.53 5.24 44.30
N THR A 153 11.33 6.55 44.13
CA THR A 153 10.39 7.11 43.14
C THR A 153 10.76 6.78 41.70
N GLN A 154 12.06 6.70 41.38
CA GLN A 154 12.51 6.30 40.04
C GLN A 154 12.24 4.82 39.78
N LYS A 155 12.49 3.95 40.76
CA LYS A 155 12.21 2.51 40.67
C LYS A 155 10.72 2.26 40.50
N GLU A 156 9.88 2.86 41.34
CA GLU A 156 8.43 2.71 41.31
C GLU A 156 7.82 3.14 39.97
N ILE A 157 8.21 4.30 39.44
CA ILE A 157 7.72 4.77 38.13
C ILE A 157 8.14 3.83 37.00
N LEU A 158 9.35 3.25 37.06
CA LEU A 158 9.76 2.26 36.08
C LEU A 158 8.92 0.98 36.19
N THR A 159 8.69 0.48 37.42
CA THR A 159 7.86 -0.72 37.66
C THR A 159 6.45 -0.53 37.11
N LEU A 160 5.79 0.57 37.44
CA LEU A 160 4.45 0.86 36.92
C LEU A 160 4.43 0.94 35.39
N TYR A 161 5.43 1.58 34.78
CA TYR A 161 5.46 1.77 33.32
C TYR A 161 5.79 0.49 32.55
N TYR A 162 6.84 -0.23 32.96
CA TYR A 162 7.39 -1.35 32.19
C TYR A 162 6.84 -2.71 32.61
N LEU A 163 6.56 -2.92 33.90
CA LEU A 163 6.03 -4.19 34.39
C LEU A 163 4.50 -4.21 34.33
N HIS A 164 3.86 -3.12 34.74
CA HIS A 164 2.40 -3.03 34.82
C HIS A 164 1.75 -2.28 33.65
N SER A 165 2.53 -1.87 32.65
CA SER A 165 2.04 -1.23 31.41
C SER A 165 1.22 0.06 31.61
N TYR A 166 1.40 0.78 32.73
CA TYR A 166 0.74 2.06 32.93
C TYR A 166 1.37 3.15 32.06
N THR A 167 0.54 4.09 31.61
CA THR A 167 1.00 5.32 30.95
C THR A 167 1.48 6.36 31.95
N ASP A 168 2.32 7.31 31.50
CA ASP A 168 2.76 8.44 32.34
C ASP A 168 1.57 9.23 32.94
N SER A 169 0.44 9.28 32.24
CA SER A 169 -0.79 9.94 32.69
C SER A 169 -1.49 9.18 33.82
N GLU A 170 -1.54 7.86 33.74
CA GLU A 170 -2.17 7.04 34.77
C GLU A 170 -1.30 6.98 36.03
N ILE A 171 0.02 6.88 35.87
CA ILE A 171 0.98 6.98 36.98
C ILE A 171 0.88 8.34 37.67
N ALA A 172 0.71 9.42 36.89
CA ALA A 172 0.55 10.76 37.43
C ALA A 172 -0.71 10.89 38.29
N LYS A 173 -1.83 10.33 37.82
CA LYS A 173 -3.08 10.25 38.61
C LYS A 173 -2.89 9.42 39.87
N LEU A 174 -2.25 8.25 39.77
CA LEU A 174 -2.01 7.34 40.90
C LEU A 174 -1.16 8.00 41.99
N GLN A 175 -0.15 8.77 41.61
CA GLN A 175 0.79 9.41 42.54
C GLN A 175 0.44 10.85 42.91
N ASN A 176 -0.70 11.39 42.48
CA ASN A 176 -1.08 12.80 42.65
C ASN A 176 0.01 13.78 42.17
N LYS A 177 0.62 13.50 41.01
CA LYS A 177 1.68 14.32 40.39
C LYS A 177 1.25 14.79 39.01
N SER A 178 1.98 15.75 38.43
CA SER A 178 1.81 16.10 37.02
C SER A 178 2.42 15.03 36.10
N GLN A 179 1.78 14.79 34.95
CA GLN A 179 2.30 13.90 33.90
C GLN A 179 3.74 14.27 33.50
N GLN A 180 4.04 15.57 33.42
CA GLN A 180 5.39 16.05 33.09
C GLN A 180 6.43 15.65 34.16
N SER A 181 6.04 15.61 35.44
CA SER A 181 6.91 15.20 36.54
C SER A 181 7.26 13.70 36.43
N VAL A 182 6.25 12.87 36.14
CA VAL A 182 6.44 11.43 35.91
C VAL A 182 7.35 11.18 34.72
N PHE A 183 7.06 11.81 33.57
CA PHE A 183 7.88 11.70 32.36
C PHE A 183 9.35 12.09 32.61
N LYS A 184 9.59 13.24 33.27
CA LYS A 184 10.94 13.70 33.59
C LYS A 184 11.65 12.73 34.53
N THR A 185 10.95 12.18 35.51
CA THR A 185 11.52 11.22 36.46
C THR A 185 11.90 9.90 35.76
N ARG A 186 11.01 9.36 34.93
CA ARG A 186 11.25 8.17 34.10
C ARG A 186 12.43 8.39 33.16
N LYS A 187 12.46 9.51 32.42
CA LYS A 187 13.56 9.85 31.51
C LYS A 187 14.90 9.97 32.23
N ARG A 188 14.93 10.57 33.43
CA ARG A 188 16.14 10.67 34.26
C ARG A 188 16.61 9.28 34.73
N ALA A 189 15.68 8.42 35.16
CA ALA A 189 15.99 7.05 35.55
C ALA A 189 16.63 6.26 34.39
N LEU A 190 16.01 6.26 33.22
CA LEU A 190 16.54 5.60 32.02
C LEU A 190 17.90 6.17 31.59
N THR A 191 18.13 7.47 31.76
CA THR A 191 19.42 8.09 31.45
C THR A 191 20.52 7.58 32.38
N LYS A 192 20.23 7.41 33.68
CA LYS A 192 21.17 6.79 34.63
C LYS A 192 21.49 5.35 34.25
N LEU A 193 20.47 4.54 33.95
CA LEU A 193 20.66 3.14 33.53
C LEU A 193 21.52 3.05 32.26
N ARG A 194 21.23 3.87 31.24
CA ARG A 194 22.02 3.91 30.00
C ARG A 194 23.48 4.28 30.22
N LYS A 195 23.78 5.19 31.15
CA LYS A 195 25.17 5.56 31.48
C LYS A 195 25.94 4.39 32.07
N GLN A 196 25.31 3.57 32.91
CA GLN A 196 25.94 2.41 33.53
C GLN A 196 26.23 1.31 32.51
N ILE A 197 25.32 1.06 31.57
CA ILE A 197 25.55 0.11 30.47
C ILE A 197 26.69 0.58 29.55
N LYS A 198 26.75 1.88 29.22
CA LYS A 198 27.80 2.45 28.36
C LYS A 198 29.13 2.72 29.07
N GLY A 199 29.14 2.71 30.40
CA GLY A 199 30.31 2.94 31.24
C GLY A 199 31.18 1.70 31.45
N VAL A 200 30.76 0.55 30.92
CA VAL A 200 31.60 -0.65 30.81
C VAL A 200 32.53 -0.46 29.62
N LYS A 201 33.71 0.10 29.89
CA LYS A 201 34.90 -0.02 29.03
C LYS A 201 35.84 -1.03 29.65
#